data_AF-A0A822E7Q8-F1
#
_entry.id   AF-A0A822E7Q8-F1
#
_cell.length_a   1.000
_cell.length_b   1.000
_cell.length_c   1.000
_cell.angle_alpha   90.00
_cell.angle_beta   90.00
_cell.angle_gamma   90.00
#
_symmetry.space_group_name_H-M   'P 1'
#
loop_
_entity.id
_entity.type
_entity.pdbx_description
1 polymer ?
#
loop_
_entity_poly.entity_id
_entity_poly.type
_entity_poly.pdbx_seq_one_letter_code
_entity_poly.pdbx_strand_id
1 'polypeptide(L)'
;LQNAHLLYRACNINILLFDYRGYGKSTGRPSESGLYIDAQAVYDYVRKRTDLNQEKIFFFGRSLGGAVALHLASHLAETNTTLPLYCIILENTFTSIPDMAKK
;
A
#
# COMPACT_ATOMS: atom_id res chain seq x y z
N LEU A 1 -5.34 -2.36 14.28
CA LEU A 1 -4.23 -3.24 13.86
C LEU A 1 -3.06 -3.04 14.82
N GLN A 2 -2.57 -4.11 15.46
CA GLN A 2 -1.53 -4.01 16.50
C GLN A 2 -0.19 -3.50 15.95
N ASN A 3 0.22 -3.97 14.77
CA ASN A 3 1.44 -3.51 14.10
C ASN A 3 1.39 -2.01 13.77
N ALA A 4 0.29 -1.50 13.21
CA ALA A 4 0.13 -0.07 12.95
C ALA A 4 0.21 0.77 14.25
N HIS A 5 -0.41 0.30 15.34
CA HIS A 5 -0.32 0.99 16.63
C HIS A 5 1.12 1.06 17.16
N LEU A 6 1.87 -0.05 17.06
CA LEU A 6 3.27 -0.11 17.47
C LEU A 6 4.15 0.79 16.61
N LEU A 7 3.98 0.76 15.28
CA LEU A 7 4.71 1.63 14.36
C LEU A 7 4.47 3.11 14.67
N TYR A 8 3.22 3.50 14.93
CA TYR A 8 2.89 4.87 15.29
C TYR A 8 3.62 5.30 16.57
N ARG A 9 3.55 4.49 17.62
CA ARG A 9 4.13 4.83 18.94
C ARG A 9 5.66 4.77 18.97
N ALA A 10 6.27 3.81 18.27
CA ALA A 10 7.71 3.57 18.32
C ALA A 10 8.48 4.45 17.33
N CYS A 11 7.91 4.72 16.15
CA CYS A 11 8.60 5.43 15.08
C CYS A 11 8.16 6.89 14.93
N ASN A 12 7.08 7.31 15.62
CA ASN A 12 6.50 8.65 15.51
C ASN A 12 6.22 9.05 14.04
N ILE A 13 5.47 8.19 13.34
CA ILE A 13 5.14 8.35 11.92
C ILE A 13 3.64 8.57 11.72
N ASN A 14 3.26 9.20 10.61
CA ASN A 14 1.88 9.24 10.17
C ASN A 14 1.51 7.92 9.51
N ILE A 15 0.31 7.39 9.80
CA ILE A 15 -0.20 6.16 9.19
C ILE A 15 -1.53 6.45 8.51
N LEU A 16 -1.59 6.19 7.21
CA LEU A 16 -2.84 6.18 6.45
C LEU A 16 -3.30 4.73 6.27
N LEU A 17 -4.44 4.40 6.87
CA LEU A 17 -5.14 3.14 6.64
C LEU A 17 -6.38 3.43 5.79
N PHE A 18 -6.64 2.58 4.81
CA PHE A 18 -7.78 2.71 3.93
C PHE A 18 -8.43 1.34 3.69
N ASP A 19 -9.73 1.37 3.40
CA ASP A 19 -10.47 0.19 2.96
C ASP A 19 -10.45 0.13 1.43
N TYR A 20 -10.04 -1.02 0.88
CA TYR A 20 -10.20 -1.29 -0.55
C TYR A 20 -11.68 -1.30 -0.95
N ARG A 21 -11.98 -1.08 -2.23
CA ARG A 21 -13.34 -1.18 -2.76
C ARG A 21 -14.01 -2.51 -2.37
N GLY A 22 -15.24 -2.42 -1.88
CA GLY A 22 -16.00 -3.57 -1.39
C GLY A 22 -15.57 -4.13 -0.03
N TYR A 23 -14.64 -3.47 0.67
CA TYR A 23 -14.30 -3.78 2.06
C TYR A 23 -14.66 -2.61 3.00
N GLY A 24 -14.89 -2.92 4.28
CA GLY A 24 -15.12 -1.94 5.33
C GLY A 24 -16.23 -0.94 4.96
N LYS A 25 -15.86 0.34 4.83
CA LYS A 25 -16.78 1.42 4.43
C LYS A 25 -16.70 1.82 2.96
N SER A 26 -15.76 1.26 2.20
CA SER A 26 -15.58 1.56 0.79
C SER A 26 -16.62 0.84 -0.08
N THR A 27 -17.12 1.51 -1.10
CA THR A 27 -18.14 0.99 -2.02
C THR A 27 -17.54 0.15 -3.15
N GLY A 28 -18.38 -0.47 -3.99
CA GLY A 28 -17.95 -1.24 -5.16
C GLY A 28 -17.77 -2.74 -4.89
N ARG A 29 -17.09 -3.43 -5.82
CA ARG A 29 -16.78 -4.86 -5.71
C ARG A 29 -15.28 -5.08 -5.86
N PRO A 30 -14.66 -5.96 -5.06
CA PRO A 30 -13.24 -6.21 -5.15
C PRO A 30 -12.90 -6.97 -6.44
N SER A 31 -11.87 -6.48 -7.13
CA SER A 31 -11.22 -7.15 -8.26
C SER A 31 -9.73 -6.78 -8.22
N GLU A 32 -8.86 -7.64 -8.75
CA GLU A 32 -7.41 -7.38 -8.75
C GLU A 32 -7.07 -5.99 -9.33
N SER A 33 -7.55 -5.71 -10.56
CA SER A 33 -7.39 -4.39 -11.20
C SER A 33 -7.99 -3.25 -10.36
N GLY A 34 -9.08 -3.51 -9.65
CA GLY A 34 -9.70 -2.55 -8.76
C GLY A 34 -8.83 -2.20 -7.56
N LEU A 35 -8.20 -3.19 -6.94
CA LEU A 35 -7.29 -2.96 -5.81
C LEU A 35 -6.06 -2.14 -6.23
N TYR A 36 -5.55 -2.35 -7.44
CA TYR A 36 -4.46 -1.54 -7.99
C TYR A 36 -4.87 -0.07 -8.18
N ILE A 37 -6.08 0.17 -8.71
CA ILE A 37 -6.63 1.53 -8.84
C ILE A 37 -6.80 2.18 -7.46
N ASP A 38 -7.29 1.44 -6.48
CA ASP A 38 -7.48 1.96 -5.12
C ASP A 38 -6.14 2.37 -4.49
N ALA A 39 -5.10 1.55 -4.65
CA ALA A 39 -3.76 1.84 -4.15
C ALA A 39 -3.17 3.09 -4.83
N GLN A 40 -3.34 3.24 -6.14
CA GLN A 40 -2.93 4.44 -6.86
C GLN A 40 -3.68 5.68 -6.35
N ALA A 41 -4.99 5.60 -6.13
CA ALA A 41 -5.79 6.72 -5.63
C ALA A 41 -5.35 7.19 -4.24
N VAL A 42 -4.99 6.25 -3.36
CA VAL A 42 -4.44 6.54 -2.03
C VAL A 42 -3.08 7.22 -2.14
N TYR A 43 -2.23 6.71 -3.03
CA TYR A 43 -0.93 7.32 -3.28
C TYR A 43 -1.06 8.75 -3.82
N ASP A 44 -1.93 8.98 -4.80
CA ASP A 44 -2.20 10.31 -5.36
C ASP A 44 -2.75 11.26 -4.29
N TYR A 45 -3.58 10.76 -3.37
CA TYR A 45 -4.05 11.54 -2.23
C TYR A 45 -2.89 11.98 -1.32
N VAL A 46 -1.99 11.07 -0.95
CA VAL A 46 -0.79 11.39 -0.14
C VAL A 46 0.12 12.38 -0.85
N ARG A 47 0.28 12.25 -2.18
CA ARG A 47 1.10 13.15 -3.00
C ARG A 47 0.56 14.58 -3.08
N LYS A 48 -0.75 14.76 -2.94
CA LYS A 48 -1.40 16.09 -2.93
C LYS A 48 -1.31 16.79 -1.57
N ARG A 49 -0.89 16.10 -0.51
CA ARG A 49 -0.75 16.67 0.85
C ARG A 49 0.56 17.47 0.95
N THR A 50 0.46 18.79 1.09
CA THR A 50 1.62 19.69 1.22
C THR A 50 2.26 19.69 2.61
N ASP A 51 1.59 19.11 3.60
CA ASP A 51 2.04 19.01 4.99
C ASP A 51 2.85 17.73 5.28
N LEU A 52 3.04 16.85 4.28
CA LEU A 52 3.79 15.60 4.41
C LEU A 52 5.17 15.72 3.76
N ASN A 53 6.18 15.06 4.34
CA ASN A 53 7.47 14.91 3.71
C ASN A 53 7.38 13.89 2.56
N GLN A 54 7.41 14.41 1.34
CA GLN A 54 7.24 13.64 0.11
C GLN A 54 8.42 12.72 -0.20
N GLU A 55 9.59 12.90 0.46
CA GLU A 55 10.77 12.05 0.35
C GLU A 55 10.79 10.83 1.27
N LYS A 56 9.84 10.78 2.21
CA LYS A 56 9.76 9.73 3.24
C LYS A 56 8.43 9.01 3.19
N ILE A 57 8.08 8.55 1.98
CA ILE A 57 6.89 7.72 1.77
C ILE A 57 7.29 6.25 1.88
N PHE A 58 6.54 5.51 2.68
CA PHE A 58 6.72 4.08 2.92
C PHE A 58 5.46 3.35 2.47
N PHE A 59 5.63 2.25 1.74
CA PHE A 59 4.54 1.31 1.51
C PHE A 59 4.62 0.20 2.53
N PHE A 60 3.49 -0.08 3.19
CA PHE A 60 3.35 -1.21 4.09
C PHE A 60 2.27 -2.13 3.55
N GLY A 61 2.65 -3.36 3.20
CA GLY A 61 1.75 -4.35 2.64
C GLY A 61 1.77 -5.64 3.46
N ARG A 62 0.60 -6.07 3.93
CA ARG A 62 0.42 -7.36 4.61
C ARG A 62 -0.43 -8.30 3.77
N SER A 63 -0.02 -9.56 3.64
CA SER A 63 -0.76 -10.57 2.86
C SER A 63 -1.08 -10.02 1.46
N LEU A 64 -2.35 -9.96 1.05
CA LEU A 64 -2.79 -9.36 -0.22
C LEU A 64 -2.25 -7.93 -0.44
N GLY A 65 -2.19 -7.12 0.61
CA GLY A 65 -1.67 -5.75 0.52
C GLY A 65 -0.20 -5.68 0.11
N GLY A 66 0.58 -6.75 0.34
CA GLY A 66 1.96 -6.85 -0.12
C GLY A 66 2.06 -6.93 -1.63
N ALA A 67 1.25 -7.79 -2.27
CA ALA A 67 1.18 -7.88 -3.72
C ALA A 67 0.73 -6.55 -4.35
N VAL A 68 -0.28 -5.90 -3.78
CA VAL A 68 -0.78 -4.60 -4.25
C VAL A 68 0.27 -3.49 -4.10
N ALA A 69 0.99 -3.45 -2.97
CA ALA A 69 2.06 -2.48 -2.74
C ALA A 69 3.22 -2.64 -3.72
N LEU A 70 3.62 -3.88 -4.00
CA LEU A 70 4.66 -4.19 -4.99
C LEU A 70 4.23 -3.81 -6.41
N HIS A 71 3.00 -4.12 -6.80
CA HIS A 71 2.47 -3.71 -8.09
C HIS A 71 2.52 -2.19 -8.27
N LEU A 72 2.04 -1.43 -7.27
CA LEU A 72 2.09 0.03 -7.30
C LEU A 72 3.53 0.54 -7.41
N ALA A 73 4.46 0.01 -6.61
CA ALA A 73 5.86 0.42 -6.68
C ALA A 73 6.50 0.14 -8.06
N SER A 74 6.23 -1.03 -8.65
CA SER A 74 6.69 -1.36 -10.00
C SER A 74 6.13 -0.40 -11.04
N HIS A 75 4.82 -0.13 -10.97
CA HIS A 75 4.15 0.78 -11.88
C HIS A 75 4.74 2.20 -11.83
N LEU A 76 4.99 2.72 -10.62
CA LEU A 76 5.58 4.05 -10.42
C LEU A 76 7.03 4.13 -10.93
N ALA A 77 7.80 3.04 -10.82
CA ALA A 77 9.16 2.96 -11.35
C ALA A 77 9.17 2.96 -12.89
N GLU A 78 8.24 2.27 -13.53
CA GLU A 78 8.10 2.22 -14.99
C GLU A 78 7.67 3.57 -15.58
N THR A 79 6.80 4.31 -14.92
CA THR A 79 6.30 5.60 -15.41
C THR A 79 7.29 6.76 -15.22
N ASN A 80 8.57 6.47 -14.94
CA ASN A 80 9.66 7.43 -14.74
C ASN A 80 9.28 8.60 -13.81
N THR A 81 8.37 8.34 -12.88
CA THR A 81 7.96 9.34 -11.93
C THR A 81 9.06 9.38 -10.89
N THR A 82 9.89 10.43 -10.90
CA THR A 82 10.96 10.67 -9.94
C THR A 82 10.33 10.72 -8.55
N LEU A 83 10.23 9.56 -7.91
CA LEU A 83 9.49 9.40 -6.67
C LEU A 83 10.39 8.77 -5.63
N PRO A 84 10.69 9.50 -4.56
CA PRO A 84 11.32 8.94 -3.39
C PRO A 84 10.32 8.08 -2.60
N LEU A 85 9.98 6.90 -3.16
CA LEU A 85 9.52 5.79 -2.36
C LEU A 85 10.72 5.33 -1.54
N TYR A 86 10.69 5.60 -0.24
CA TYR A 86 11.84 5.36 0.62
C TYR A 86 12.05 3.86 0.88
N CYS A 87 10.96 3.14 1.12
CA CYS A 87 11.00 1.71 1.43
C CYS A 87 9.63 1.04 1.23
N ILE A 88 9.66 -0.26 0.94
CA ILE A 88 8.50 -1.14 0.96
C ILE A 88 8.71 -2.16 2.07
N ILE A 89 7.75 -2.25 2.98
CA ILE A 89 7.73 -3.23 4.07
C ILE A 89 6.66 -4.27 3.75
N LEU A 90 7.09 -5.53 3.65
CA LEU A 90 6.22 -6.67 3.36
C LEU A 90 6.08 -7.55 4.59
N GLU A 91 4.85 -7.76 5.05
CA GLU A 91 4.53 -8.60 6.21
C GLU A 91 3.70 -9.81 5.77
N ASN A 92 4.28 -11.01 5.85
CA ASN A 92 3.61 -12.28 5.54
C ASN A 92 2.82 -12.24 4.21
N THR A 93 3.44 -11.69 3.16
CA THR A 93 2.91 -11.73 1.80
C THR A 93 3.22 -13.07 1.12
N PHE A 94 2.68 -13.27 -0.06
CA PHE A 94 2.92 -14.45 -0.91
C PHE A 94 3.63 -14.05 -2.20
N THR A 95 4.28 -15.02 -2.85
CA THR A 95 4.92 -14.86 -4.17
C THR A 95 3.91 -14.93 -5.30
N SER A 96 2.87 -15.76 -5.14
CA SER A 96 1.77 -15.89 -6.08
C SER A 96 0.55 -16.51 -5.40
N ILE A 97 -0.66 -16.29 -5.96
CA ILE A 97 -1.88 -16.95 -5.46
C ILE A 97 -1.76 -18.49 -5.56
N PRO A 98 -1.25 -19.07 -6.65
CA PRO A 98 -1.04 -20.52 -6.71
C PRO A 98 -0.07 -21.03 -5.65
N ASP A 99 1.04 -20.35 -5.38
CA ASP A 99 2.00 -20.79 -4.37
C ASP A 99 1.42 -20.73 -2.95
N MET A 100 0.61 -19.70 -2.66
CA MET A 100 -0.12 -19.60 -1.40
C MET A 100 -1.13 -20.76 -1.23
N ALA A 101 -1.73 -21.24 -2.32
CA ALA A 101 -2.73 -22.30 -2.29
C ALA A 101 -2.14 -23.72 -2.16
N LYS A 102 -0.83 -23.88 -2.37
CA LYS A 102 -0.13 -25.16 -2.17
C LYS A 102 -0.02 -25.42 -0.67
N LYS A 103 -0.68 -26.49 -0.20
CA LYS A 103 -0.53 -27.03 1.15
C LYS A 103 0.69 -27.94 1.22
#